data_AF-A0A966FRZ4-F1
#
_entry.id   AF-A0A966FRZ4-F1
#
_cell.length_a   1.000
_cell.length_b   1.000
_cell.length_c   1.000
_cell.angle_alpha   90.00
_cell.angle_beta   90.00
_cell.angle_gamma   90.00
#
_symmetry.space_group_name_H-M   'P 1'
#
loop_
_entity.id
_entity.type
_entity.pdbx_description
1 polymer ?
#
loop_
_entity_poly.entity_id
_entity_poly.type
_entity_poly.pdbx_seq_one_letter_code
_entity_poly.pdbx_strand_id
1 'polypeptide(L)'
;MTMKNRLYASACLAGPLLDAGLGPTDADAFKALLSGTLDDLVAYADDLPQGRSVPLLSLLVTILARHGDYLEKLSAALQWESRKVAYDEDCASWKTAEADCGVAWRKMPMTRGQRFLVADTAALLEIEIPEGMDRGEAADWLEANDAHLVLRLRKDRS
;
A
#
# COMPACT_ATOMS: atom_id res chain seq x y z
N MET A 1 19.35 -9.36 -10.99
CA MET A 1 20.21 -8.56 -10.08
C MET A 1 20.47 -9.38 -8.82
N THR A 2 21.73 -9.51 -8.37
CA THR A 2 22.04 -10.26 -7.14
C THR A 2 21.60 -9.49 -5.89
N MET A 3 21.36 -10.19 -4.78
CA MET A 3 21.00 -9.57 -3.50
C MET A 3 22.03 -8.51 -3.06
N LYS A 4 23.33 -8.81 -3.23
CA LYS A 4 24.43 -7.91 -2.92
C LYS A 4 24.38 -6.61 -3.73
N ASN A 5 24.11 -6.72 -5.03
CA ASN A 5 24.00 -5.55 -5.91
C ASN A 5 22.76 -4.72 -5.57
N ARG A 6 21.66 -5.37 -5.18
CA ARG A 6 20.44 -4.68 -4.73
C ARG A 6 20.69 -3.86 -3.46
N LEU A 7 21.32 -4.47 -2.45
CA LEU A 7 21.65 -3.80 -1.19
C LEU A 7 22.59 -2.61 -1.41
N TYR A 8 23.62 -2.80 -2.23
CA TYR A 8 24.55 -1.72 -2.56
C TYR A 8 23.86 -0.56 -3.28
N ALA A 9 23.03 -0.84 -4.29
CA ALA A 9 22.26 0.18 -4.98
C ALA A 9 21.28 0.92 -4.05
N SER A 10 20.58 0.18 -3.17
CA SER A 10 19.71 0.78 -2.15
C SER A 10 20.47 1.71 -1.21
N ALA A 11 21.64 1.31 -0.73
CA ALA A 11 22.47 2.14 0.14
C ALA A 11 22.94 3.43 -0.57
N CYS A 12 23.39 3.34 -1.82
CA CYS A 12 23.83 4.50 -2.59
C CYS A 12 22.70 5.48 -2.89
N LEU A 13 21.51 4.99 -3.25
CA LEU A 13 20.36 5.83 -3.56
C LEU A 13 19.73 6.45 -2.30
N ALA A 14 19.76 5.73 -1.17
CA ALA A 14 19.20 6.22 0.09
C ALA A 14 20.15 7.13 0.88
N GLY A 15 21.46 7.14 0.56
CA GLY A 15 22.47 7.95 1.27
C GLY A 15 22.06 9.42 1.46
N PRO A 16 21.69 10.15 0.40
CA PRO A 16 21.23 11.54 0.53
C PRO A 16 19.98 11.71 1.39
N LEU A 17 19.09 10.72 1.44
CA LEU A 17 17.88 10.76 2.28
C LEU A 17 18.26 10.60 3.76
N LEU A 18 19.18 9.68 4.06
CA LEU A 18 19.74 9.49 5.40
C LEU A 18 20.51 10.72 5.89
N ASP A 19 21.33 11.32 5.01
CA ASP A 19 22.07 12.56 5.31
C ASP A 19 21.12 13.73 5.63
N ALA A 20 19.91 13.71 5.08
CA ALA A 20 18.85 14.69 5.34
C ALA A 20 17.96 14.32 6.55
N GLY A 21 18.26 13.23 7.26
CA GLY A 21 17.58 12.81 8.49
C GLY A 21 16.41 11.86 8.32
N LEU A 22 16.11 11.39 7.10
CA LEU A 22 15.05 10.38 6.89
C LEU A 22 15.54 8.99 7.26
N GLY A 23 14.68 8.21 7.90
CA GLY A 23 14.98 6.87 8.37
C GLY A 23 14.00 5.80 7.88
N PRO A 24 14.14 4.56 8.38
CA PRO A 24 13.24 3.46 8.03
C PRO A 24 11.76 3.73 8.35
N THR A 25 11.47 4.57 9.35
CA THR A 25 10.11 4.96 9.74
C THR A 25 9.43 5.82 8.68
N ASP A 26 10.18 6.62 7.93
CA ASP A 26 9.64 7.52 6.90
C ASP A 26 9.43 6.82 5.55
N ALA A 27 9.86 5.56 5.43
CA ALA A 27 9.93 4.86 4.15
C ALA A 27 8.56 4.71 3.48
N ASP A 28 7.52 4.42 4.26
CA ASP A 28 6.16 4.27 3.72
C ASP A 28 5.57 5.61 3.29
N ALA A 29 5.72 6.66 4.11
CA ALA A 29 5.30 8.02 3.76
C ALA A 29 6.03 8.53 2.50
N PHE A 30 7.34 8.31 2.42
CA PHE A 30 8.15 8.68 1.27
C PHE A 30 7.72 7.93 0.01
N LYS A 31 7.44 6.63 0.13
CA LYS A 31 6.92 5.84 -0.99
C LYS A 31 5.55 6.36 -1.47
N ALA A 32 4.66 6.75 -0.56
CA ALA A 32 3.38 7.34 -0.95
C ALA A 32 3.57 8.66 -1.70
N LEU A 33 4.46 9.53 -1.21
CA LEU A 33 4.79 10.78 -1.87
C LEU A 33 5.36 10.57 -3.28
N LEU A 34 6.24 9.58 -3.46
CA LEU A 34 6.78 9.21 -4.78
C LEU A 34 5.76 8.53 -5.71
N SER A 35 4.66 8.03 -5.17
CA SER A 35 3.58 7.42 -5.95
C SER A 35 2.51 8.43 -6.37
N GLY A 36 2.61 9.67 -5.87
CA GLY A 36 1.73 10.78 -6.22
C GLY A 36 2.06 11.42 -7.58
N THR A 37 1.29 12.43 -7.93
CA THR A 37 1.45 13.23 -9.15
C THR A 37 2.31 14.47 -8.90
N LEU A 38 2.72 15.13 -9.98
CA LEU A 38 3.36 16.45 -9.86
C LEU A 38 2.41 17.48 -9.24
N ASP A 39 1.11 17.41 -9.53
CA ASP A 39 0.12 18.31 -8.97
C ASP A 39 0.00 18.14 -7.45
N ASP A 40 0.06 16.90 -6.96
CA ASP A 40 0.11 16.62 -5.51
C ASP A 40 1.35 17.26 -4.87
N LEU A 41 2.52 17.12 -5.50
CA LEU A 41 3.76 17.72 -5.01
C LEU A 41 3.69 19.26 -5.00
N VAL A 42 3.08 19.86 -6.02
CA VAL A 42 2.86 21.32 -6.09
C VAL A 42 1.91 21.76 -4.99
N ALA A 43 0.82 21.03 -4.76
CA ALA A 43 -0.13 21.33 -3.69
C ALA A 43 0.54 21.31 -2.31
N TYR A 44 1.38 20.30 -2.03
CA TYR A 44 2.17 20.27 -0.80
C TYR A 44 3.17 21.42 -0.71
N ALA A 45 3.83 21.80 -1.81
CA ALA A 45 4.77 22.91 -1.82
C ALA A 45 4.08 24.27 -1.58
N ASP A 46 2.84 24.42 -2.04
CA ASP A 46 2.04 25.64 -1.87
C ASP A 46 1.51 25.81 -0.43
N ASP A 47 1.32 24.71 0.31
CA ASP A 47 0.96 24.75 1.75
C ASP A 47 2.15 25.13 2.66
N LEU A 48 3.37 25.12 2.11
CA LEU A 48 4.59 25.36 2.88
C LEU A 48 5.15 26.78 2.67
N PRO A 49 5.52 27.49 3.76
CA PRO A 49 6.26 28.75 3.65
C PRO A 49 7.56 28.53 2.87
N GLN A 50 7.74 29.26 1.76
CA GLN A 50 8.89 29.13 0.86
C GLN A 50 9.04 27.75 0.19
N GLY A 51 7.99 26.92 0.13
CA GLY A 51 8.08 25.56 -0.42
C GLY A 51 8.61 25.49 -1.86
N ARG A 52 8.36 26.53 -2.66
CA ARG A 52 8.88 26.66 -4.03
C ARG A 52 10.33 27.16 -4.15
N SER A 53 10.93 27.60 -3.04
CA SER A 53 12.24 28.27 -3.04
C SER A 53 13.33 27.46 -2.33
N VAL A 54 12.98 26.33 -1.72
CA VAL A 54 13.93 25.43 -1.06
C VAL A 54 14.39 24.31 -2.01
N PRO A 55 15.58 23.71 -1.77
CA PRO A 55 15.99 22.53 -2.52
C PRO A 55 14.95 21.40 -2.41
N LEU A 56 14.79 20.61 -3.49
CA LEU A 56 13.78 19.54 -3.56
C LEU A 56 13.90 18.55 -2.39
N LEU A 57 15.11 18.16 -2.01
CA LEU A 57 15.31 17.26 -0.86
C LEU A 57 14.77 17.87 0.45
N SER A 58 15.05 19.14 0.71
CA SER A 58 14.54 19.86 1.88
C SER A 58 13.02 20.02 1.83
N LEU A 59 12.45 20.23 0.64
CA LEU A 59 11.01 20.23 0.44
C LEU A 59 10.41 18.87 0.83
N LEU A 60 10.95 17.77 0.29
CA LEU A 60 10.46 16.41 0.58
C LEU A 60 10.51 16.09 2.07
N VAL A 61 11.61 16.42 2.76
CA VAL A 61 11.73 16.24 4.22
C VAL A 61 10.67 17.05 4.97
N THR A 62 10.43 18.29 4.56
CA THR A 62 9.42 19.16 5.19
C THR A 62 8.01 18.64 4.97
N ILE A 63 7.71 18.15 3.76
CA ILE A 63 6.42 17.52 3.44
C ILE A 63 6.20 16.29 4.31
N LEU A 64 7.21 15.40 4.42
CA LEU A 64 7.13 14.20 5.24
C LEU A 64 6.93 14.54 6.72
N ALA A 65 7.65 15.53 7.25
CA ALA A 65 7.51 15.95 8.63
C ALA A 65 6.11 16.54 8.93
N ARG A 66 5.46 17.18 7.95
CA ARG A 66 4.16 17.83 8.12
C ARG A 66 2.97 16.92 7.83
N HIS A 67 3.11 16.03 6.85
CA HIS A 67 2.02 15.19 6.33
C HIS A 67 2.27 13.68 6.53
N GLY A 68 3.25 13.30 7.36
CA GLY A 68 3.67 11.92 7.58
C GLY A 68 2.52 10.96 7.82
N ASP A 69 1.68 11.23 8.83
CA ASP A 69 0.54 10.38 9.19
C ASP A 69 -0.42 10.11 8.01
N TYR A 70 -0.69 11.14 7.20
CA TYR A 70 -1.55 11.00 6.02
C TYR A 70 -0.86 10.18 4.94
N LEU A 71 0.42 10.45 4.68
CA LEU A 71 1.20 9.74 3.68
C LEU A 71 1.43 8.27 4.04
N GLU A 72 1.56 7.93 5.32
CA GLU A 72 1.61 6.54 5.80
C GLU A 72 0.31 5.80 5.50
N LYS A 73 -0.84 6.42 5.82
CA LYS A 73 -2.16 5.85 5.49
C LYS A 73 -2.34 5.70 3.98
N LEU A 74 -1.92 6.69 3.20
CA LEU A 74 -1.94 6.62 1.74
C LEU A 74 -1.05 5.48 1.21
N SER A 75 0.12 5.27 1.81
CA SER A 75 1.00 4.14 1.46
C SER A 75 0.33 2.80 1.70
N ALA A 76 -0.33 2.64 2.86
CA ALA A 76 -1.06 1.43 3.20
C ALA A 76 -2.20 1.17 2.19
N ALA A 77 -2.93 2.22 1.81
CA ALA A 77 -3.98 2.14 0.79
C ALA A 77 -3.43 1.71 -0.59
N LEU A 78 -2.36 2.34 -1.06
CA LEU A 78 -1.73 2.00 -2.35
C LEU A 78 -1.18 0.57 -2.37
N GLN A 79 -0.61 0.12 -1.25
CA GLN A 79 -0.15 -1.26 -1.09
C GLN A 79 -1.31 -2.25 -1.13
N TRP A 80 -2.42 -1.93 -0.46
CA TRP A 80 -3.63 -2.72 -0.51
C TRP A 80 -4.18 -2.79 -1.94
N GLU A 81 -4.30 -1.66 -2.65
CA GLU A 81 -4.80 -1.62 -4.04
C GLU A 81 -3.96 -2.51 -4.96
N SER A 82 -2.62 -2.43 -4.86
CA SER A 82 -1.72 -3.27 -5.64
C SER A 82 -1.91 -4.76 -5.34
N ARG A 83 -2.11 -5.14 -4.06
CA ARG A 83 -2.37 -6.53 -3.67
C ARG A 83 -3.75 -6.99 -4.13
N LYS A 84 -4.75 -6.11 -4.12
CA LYS A 84 -6.10 -6.38 -4.62
C LYS A 84 -6.08 -6.68 -6.11
N VAL A 85 -5.37 -5.89 -6.91
CA VAL A 85 -5.19 -6.14 -8.35
C VAL A 85 -4.58 -7.52 -8.59
N ALA A 86 -3.49 -7.86 -7.89
CA ALA A 86 -2.86 -9.17 -8.03
C ALA A 86 -3.79 -10.33 -7.60
N TYR A 87 -4.61 -10.11 -6.57
CA TYR A 87 -5.63 -11.07 -6.14
C TYR A 87 -6.75 -11.25 -7.17
N ASP A 88 -7.21 -10.15 -7.78
CA ASP A 88 -8.26 -10.19 -8.80
C ASP A 88 -7.76 -10.86 -10.09
N GLU A 89 -6.49 -10.63 -10.47
CA GLU A 89 -5.82 -11.35 -11.56
C GLU A 89 -5.73 -12.86 -11.27
N ASP A 90 -5.36 -13.26 -10.05
CA ASP A 90 -5.36 -14.66 -9.61
C ASP A 90 -6.77 -15.25 -9.73
N CYS A 91 -7.78 -14.56 -9.19
CA CYS A 91 -9.19 -14.97 -9.29
C CYS A 91 -9.67 -15.12 -10.74
N ALA A 92 -9.30 -14.20 -11.63
CA ALA A 92 -9.65 -14.26 -13.05
C ALA A 92 -8.99 -15.45 -13.75
N SER A 93 -7.72 -15.75 -13.41
CA SER A 93 -7.01 -16.92 -13.92
C SER A 93 -7.70 -18.22 -13.49
N TRP A 94 -8.17 -18.29 -12.24
CA TRP A 94 -8.92 -19.43 -11.72
C TRP A 94 -10.29 -19.60 -12.37
N LYS A 95 -11.05 -18.53 -12.58
CA LYS A 95 -12.35 -18.59 -13.30
C LYS A 95 -12.18 -19.13 -14.73
N THR A 96 -11.06 -18.83 -15.37
CA THR A 96 -10.75 -19.36 -16.71
C THR A 96 -10.38 -20.85 -16.65
N ALA A 97 -9.80 -21.32 -15.54
CA ALA A 97 -9.48 -22.72 -15.27
C ALA A 97 -10.62 -23.54 -14.64
N GLU A 98 -11.79 -22.92 -14.38
CA GLU A 98 -12.89 -23.46 -13.57
C GLU A 98 -13.52 -24.74 -14.16
N ALA A 99 -13.34 -25.00 -15.45
CA ALA A 99 -13.82 -26.22 -16.10
C ALA A 99 -13.31 -27.53 -15.42
N ASP A 100 -12.17 -27.47 -14.73
CA ASP A 100 -11.54 -28.64 -14.08
C ASP A 100 -11.49 -28.58 -12.54
N CYS A 101 -12.00 -27.51 -11.92
CA CYS A 101 -11.82 -27.24 -10.49
C CYS A 101 -13.13 -27.37 -9.69
N GLY A 102 -13.37 -28.53 -9.08
CA GLY A 102 -14.55 -28.74 -8.22
C GLY A 102 -14.55 -27.93 -6.91
N VAL A 103 -15.66 -27.96 -6.16
CA VAL A 103 -15.92 -27.20 -4.90
C VAL A 103 -14.89 -27.37 -3.77
N ALA A 104 -13.99 -28.35 -3.87
CA ALA A 104 -12.97 -28.65 -2.87
C ALA A 104 -11.98 -27.49 -2.64
N TRP A 105 -11.77 -26.62 -3.63
CA TRP A 105 -10.82 -25.50 -3.51
C TRP A 105 -11.21 -24.49 -2.43
N ARG A 106 -12.51 -24.27 -2.20
CA ARG A 106 -13.01 -23.33 -1.17
C ARG A 106 -12.61 -23.77 0.24
N LYS A 107 -12.57 -25.08 0.49
CA LYS A 107 -12.19 -25.66 1.79
C LYS A 107 -10.68 -25.77 2.00
N MET A 108 -9.86 -25.34 1.05
CA MET A 108 -8.42 -25.31 1.23
C MET A 108 -8.00 -24.15 2.16
N PRO A 109 -6.79 -24.21 2.75
CA PRO A 109 -6.24 -23.07 3.46
C PRO A 109 -6.11 -21.84 2.57
N MET A 110 -6.28 -20.65 3.17
CA MET A 110 -6.03 -19.36 2.51
C MET A 110 -4.65 -19.34 1.86
N THR A 111 -4.58 -18.76 0.66
CA THR A 111 -3.30 -18.47 0.01
C THR A 111 -2.54 -17.41 0.80
N ARG A 112 -1.23 -17.33 0.59
CA ARG A 112 -0.41 -16.28 1.24
C ARG A 112 -0.90 -14.88 0.85
N GLY A 113 -1.25 -14.67 -0.41
CA GLY A 113 -1.78 -13.39 -0.90
C GLY A 113 -3.08 -13.02 -0.21
N GLN A 114 -4.01 -13.97 -0.10
CA GLN A 114 -5.30 -13.76 0.55
C GLN A 114 -5.17 -13.43 2.04
N ARG A 115 -4.26 -14.09 2.77
CA ARG A 115 -4.00 -13.75 4.19
C ARG A 115 -3.53 -12.32 4.39
N PHE A 116 -2.59 -11.87 3.55
CA PHE A 116 -2.11 -10.48 3.63
C PHE A 116 -3.21 -9.50 3.26
N LEU A 117 -3.97 -9.78 2.21
CA LEU A 117 -5.06 -8.91 1.79
C LEU A 117 -6.14 -8.79 2.87
N VAL A 118 -6.50 -9.89 3.55
CA VAL A 118 -7.42 -9.87 4.71
C VAL A 118 -6.84 -9.02 5.84
N ALA A 119 -5.57 -9.24 6.19
CA ALA A 119 -4.93 -8.48 7.27
C ALA A 119 -4.87 -6.97 6.97
N ASP A 120 -4.51 -6.59 5.75
CA ASP A 120 -4.46 -5.20 5.32
C ASP A 120 -5.86 -4.56 5.30
N THR A 121 -6.85 -5.29 4.79
CA THR A 121 -8.25 -4.83 4.75
C THR A 121 -8.78 -4.58 6.17
N ALA A 122 -8.50 -5.50 7.09
CA ALA A 122 -8.92 -5.38 8.48
C ALA A 122 -8.23 -4.21 9.19
N ALA A 123 -6.92 -4.02 8.97
CA ALA A 123 -6.18 -2.91 9.52
C ALA A 123 -6.70 -1.55 9.00
N LEU A 124 -6.96 -1.43 7.70
CA LEU A 124 -7.47 -0.20 7.08
C LEU A 124 -8.91 0.10 7.50
N LEU A 125 -9.76 -0.92 7.70
CA LEU A 125 -11.12 -0.75 8.17
C LEU A 125 -11.24 -0.64 9.69
N GLU A 126 -10.16 -0.93 10.42
CA GLU A 126 -10.13 -1.03 11.89
C GLU A 126 -11.16 -2.04 12.41
N ILE A 127 -11.23 -3.21 11.77
CA ILE A 127 -12.14 -4.31 12.12
C ILE A 127 -11.36 -5.57 12.51
N GLU A 128 -11.99 -6.45 13.26
CA GLU A 128 -11.39 -7.74 13.64
C GLU A 128 -11.40 -8.73 12.47
N ILE A 129 -10.36 -9.55 12.40
CA ILE A 129 -10.26 -10.66 11.44
C ILE A 129 -10.92 -11.89 12.06
N PRO A 130 -11.91 -12.51 11.40
CA PRO A 130 -12.45 -13.78 11.86
C PRO A 130 -11.39 -14.89 11.91
N GLU A 131 -11.37 -15.65 13.00
CA GLU A 131 -10.44 -16.77 13.15
C GLU A 131 -10.82 -17.97 12.27
N GLY A 132 -9.82 -18.71 11.82
CA GLY A 132 -10.03 -20.03 11.20
C GLY A 132 -10.60 -20.04 9.79
N MET A 133 -10.69 -18.88 9.11
CA MET A 133 -11.25 -18.80 7.76
C MET A 133 -10.54 -19.73 6.77
N ASP A 134 -11.35 -20.51 6.03
CA ASP A 134 -10.90 -21.20 4.84
C ASP A 134 -10.78 -20.24 3.64
N ARG A 135 -10.30 -20.76 2.50
CA ARG A 135 -10.08 -19.96 1.29
C ARG A 135 -11.39 -19.36 0.75
N GLY A 136 -12.51 -20.07 0.85
CA GLY A 136 -13.81 -19.57 0.41
C GLY A 136 -14.35 -18.49 1.33
N GLU A 137 -14.31 -18.74 2.64
CA GLU A 137 -14.75 -17.79 3.67
C GLU A 137 -13.95 -16.49 3.62
N ALA A 138 -12.64 -16.57 3.40
CA ALA A 138 -11.81 -15.37 3.22
C ALA A 138 -12.13 -14.63 1.91
N ALA A 139 -12.54 -15.32 0.84
CA ALA A 139 -12.94 -14.67 -0.41
C ALA A 139 -14.27 -13.91 -0.22
N ASP A 140 -15.25 -14.55 0.42
CA ASP A 140 -16.55 -13.95 0.72
C ASP A 140 -16.38 -12.76 1.69
N TRP A 141 -15.52 -12.88 2.69
CA TRP A 141 -15.20 -11.80 3.63
C TRP A 141 -14.57 -10.60 2.93
N LEU A 142 -13.63 -10.83 2.01
CA LEU A 142 -13.02 -9.76 1.22
C LEU A 142 -14.05 -9.05 0.35
N GLU A 143 -14.92 -9.81 -0.34
CA GLU A 143 -15.98 -9.24 -1.17
C GLU A 143 -16.97 -8.38 -0.36
N ALA A 144 -17.35 -8.83 0.84
CA ALA A 144 -18.25 -8.09 1.73
C ALA A 144 -17.65 -6.76 2.24
N ASN A 145 -16.31 -6.68 2.37
CA ASN A 145 -15.63 -5.51 2.94
C ASN A 145 -15.01 -4.57 1.90
N ASP A 146 -14.88 -5.00 0.64
CA ASP A 146 -14.24 -4.26 -0.45
C ASP A 146 -14.90 -2.88 -0.66
N ALA A 147 -16.23 -2.84 -0.71
CA ALA A 147 -17.00 -1.61 -0.91
C ALA A 147 -16.82 -0.60 0.24
N HIS A 148 -16.70 -1.09 1.49
CA HIS A 148 -16.49 -0.25 2.66
C HIS A 148 -15.10 0.39 2.66
N LEU A 149 -14.10 -0.35 2.20
CA LEU A 149 -12.74 0.16 2.11
C LEU A 149 -12.59 1.23 1.03
N VAL A 150 -13.16 0.99 -0.16
CA VAL A 150 -13.17 1.99 -1.24
C VAL A 150 -13.84 3.30 -0.79
N LEU A 151 -14.91 3.22 0.00
CA LEU A 151 -15.58 4.40 0.57
C LEU A 151 -14.71 5.13 1.62
N ARG A 152 -14.03 4.39 2.50
CA ARG A 152 -13.15 4.98 3.52
C ARG A 152 -11.94 5.67 2.87
N LEU A 153 -11.29 5.01 1.93
CA LEU A 153 -10.15 5.57 1.18
C LEU A 153 -10.52 6.84 0.39
N ARG A 154 -11.75 6.94 -0.12
CA ARG A 154 -12.23 8.15 -0.80
C ARG A 154 -12.49 9.32 0.14
N LYS A 155 -13.01 9.05 1.35
CA LYS A 155 -13.26 10.09 2.37
C LYS A 155 -11.96 10.69 2.90
N ASP A 156 -10.91 9.88 3.03
CA ASP A 156 -9.62 10.37 3.53
C ASP A 156 -8.88 11.26 2.50
N ARG A 157 -9.31 11.28 1.23
CA ARG A 157 -8.76 12.15 0.16
C ARG A 157 -9.52 13.47 -0.03
N SER A 158 -10.67 13.66 0.62
CA SER A 158 -11.58 14.82 0.45
C SER A 158 -11.55 15.75 1.66
#